data_AF-A0A386UGX9-F1
#
_entry.id   AF-A0A386UGX9-F1
#
_cell.length_a   1.000
_cell.length_b   1.000
_cell.length_c   1.000
_cell.angle_alpha   90.00
_cell.angle_beta   90.00
_cell.angle_gamma   90.00
#
_symmetry.space_group_name_H-M   'P 1'
#
loop_
_entity.id
_entity.type
_entity.pdbx_description
1 polymer ?
#
loop_
_entity_poly.entity_id
_entity_poly.type
_entity_poly.pdbx_seq_one_letter_code
_entity_poly.pdbx_strand_id
1 'polypeptide(L)'
;MWLKARGREAEAEAIVRRHFGPGHTIPALTLEQSHPSPAELFRHKNWRAHLYAGLFWFCQIGPFFAIFTFPMPVFRSLGIDSGVTVDILLNGLQIVGAVFGLWLLHWLTRRHFVIWTFAIMFAVLLLLGLLPDAPTWLIVTLFAGYMFIAPAANNMQFVYPSEIFETRIRSTGVGFAAAFSRISAAAATYLLPVTMQAYGVSATLLIMAAFPLLGLVVSLVWAPKTKRAQLQ
;
A
#
# COMPACT_ATOMS: atom_id res chain seq x y z
N MET A 1 -7.96 19.40 18.70
CA MET A 1 -8.10 18.20 19.54
C MET A 1 -6.82 17.85 20.31
N TRP A 2 -5.65 17.75 19.66
CA TRP A 2 -4.39 17.42 20.37
C TRP A 2 -4.01 18.40 21.50
N LEU A 3 -4.10 19.72 21.26
CA LEU A 3 -3.80 20.74 22.29
C LEU A 3 -4.71 20.60 23.52
N LYS A 4 -6.01 20.41 23.30
CA LYS A 4 -7.00 20.13 24.35
C LYS A 4 -6.69 18.83 25.12
N ALA A 5 -6.29 17.76 24.44
CA ALA A 5 -5.86 16.51 25.08
C ALA A 5 -4.64 16.70 26.02
N ARG A 6 -3.79 17.71 25.74
CA ARG A 6 -2.64 18.09 26.54
C ARG A 6 -2.92 19.18 27.59
N GLY A 7 -4.20 19.52 27.83
CA GLY A 7 -4.60 20.58 28.76
C GLY A 7 -4.32 22.00 28.28
N ARG A 8 -3.89 22.18 27.02
CA ARG A 8 -3.59 23.50 26.40
C ARG A 8 -4.85 24.07 25.74
N GLU A 9 -5.91 24.27 26.52
CA GLU A 9 -7.23 24.66 25.99
C GLU A 9 -7.26 26.07 25.42
N ALA A 10 -6.70 27.05 26.14
CA ALA A 10 -6.68 28.46 25.69
C ALA A 10 -5.95 28.64 24.35
N GLU A 11 -4.86 27.90 24.15
CA GLU A 11 -4.12 27.92 22.88
C GLU A 11 -4.90 27.25 21.76
N ALA A 12 -5.60 26.14 22.07
CA ALA A 12 -6.46 25.49 21.10
C ALA A 12 -7.57 26.43 20.63
N GLU A 13 -8.20 27.16 21.54
CA GLU A 13 -9.24 28.15 21.22
C GLU A 13 -8.70 29.34 20.43
N ALA A 14 -7.50 29.83 20.77
CA ALA A 14 -6.86 30.92 20.03
C ALA A 14 -6.60 30.54 18.56
N ILE A 15 -6.14 29.31 18.30
CA ILE A 15 -5.94 28.80 16.94
C ILE A 15 -7.27 28.68 16.21
N VAL A 16 -8.31 28.16 16.87
CA VAL A 16 -9.64 28.03 16.25
C VAL A 16 -10.20 29.41 15.88
N ARG A 17 -10.13 30.39 16.80
CA ARG A 17 -10.56 31.76 16.50
C ARG A 17 -9.77 32.39 15.36
N ARG A 18 -8.45 32.18 15.32
CA ARG A 18 -7.58 32.75 14.29
C ARG A 18 -7.89 32.21 12.88
N HIS A 19 -8.19 30.93 12.74
CA HIS A 19 -8.35 30.29 11.43
C HIS A 19 -9.81 30.07 10.99
N PHE A 20 -10.75 29.95 11.93
CA PHE A 20 -12.16 29.67 11.66
C PHE A 20 -13.10 30.81 12.08
N GLY A 21 -12.60 31.83 12.79
CA GLY A 21 -13.35 33.02 13.16
C GLY A 21 -14.22 32.90 14.42
N PRO A 22 -14.95 33.98 14.78
CA PRO A 22 -15.59 34.14 16.09
C PRO A 22 -16.78 33.21 16.40
N GLY A 23 -17.27 32.44 15.42
CA GLY A 23 -18.41 31.53 15.57
C GLY A 23 -18.06 30.05 15.76
N HIS A 24 -16.77 29.70 15.74
CA HIS A 24 -16.31 28.32 15.88
C HIS A 24 -15.69 28.10 17.26
N THR A 25 -16.20 27.12 17.99
CA THR A 25 -15.67 26.70 19.30
C THR A 25 -15.25 25.24 19.27
N ILE A 26 -14.40 24.84 20.20
CA ILE A 26 -14.01 23.44 20.35
C ILE A 26 -15.11 22.75 21.16
N PRO A 27 -15.73 21.67 20.65
CA PRO A 27 -16.74 20.93 21.38
C PRO A 27 -16.24 20.48 22.76
N ALA A 28 -17.13 20.45 23.76
CA ALA A 28 -16.86 19.88 25.07
C ALA A 28 -16.82 18.34 24.95
N LEU A 29 -15.69 17.82 24.47
CA LEU A 29 -15.42 16.39 24.41
C LEU A 29 -14.41 16.02 25.49
N THR A 30 -14.77 15.05 26.33
CA THR A 30 -13.85 14.36 27.22
C THR A 30 -12.94 13.49 26.36
N LEU A 31 -11.69 13.92 26.20
CA LEU A 31 -10.70 13.17 25.44
C LEU A 31 -10.14 12.07 26.35
N GLU A 32 -10.38 10.81 26.01
CA GLU A 32 -9.75 9.68 26.68
C GLU A 32 -8.22 9.80 26.55
N GLN A 33 -7.52 9.89 27.68
CA GLN A 33 -6.05 10.03 27.73
C GLN A 33 -5.31 8.68 27.67
N SER A 34 -6.01 7.58 27.41
CA SER A 34 -5.40 6.25 27.36
C SER A 34 -4.66 6.05 26.04
N HIS A 35 -3.33 5.95 26.12
CA HIS A 35 -2.51 5.47 25.00
C HIS A 35 -2.73 3.96 24.84
N PRO A 36 -3.27 3.48 23.70
CA PRO A 36 -3.48 2.06 23.51
C PRO A 36 -2.14 1.33 23.39
N SER A 37 -2.01 0.22 24.11
CA SER A 37 -0.86 -0.66 23.98
C SER A 37 -0.87 -1.36 22.62
N PRO A 38 0.29 -1.58 21.96
CA PRO A 38 0.36 -2.37 20.73
C PRO A 38 -0.23 -3.77 20.86
N ALA A 39 -0.21 -4.35 22.07
CA ALA A 39 -0.82 -5.65 22.34
C ALA A 39 -2.35 -5.65 22.16
N GLU A 40 -3.00 -4.49 22.29
CA GLU A 40 -4.45 -4.34 22.07
C GLU A 40 -4.84 -4.67 20.63
N LEU A 41 -3.95 -4.44 19.65
CA LEU A 41 -4.22 -4.79 18.25
C LEU A 41 -4.52 -6.29 18.08
N PHE A 42 -3.85 -7.14 18.87
CA PHE A 42 -3.98 -8.60 18.78
C PHE A 42 -5.02 -9.18 19.74
N ARG A 43 -5.36 -8.45 20.82
CA ARG A 43 -6.40 -8.85 21.79
C ARG A 43 -7.80 -8.38 21.37
N HIS A 44 -7.89 -7.49 20.39
CA HIS A 44 -9.15 -6.97 19.88
C HIS A 44 -9.99 -8.06 19.20
N LYS A 45 -11.33 -7.94 19.28
CA LYS A 45 -12.26 -8.85 18.58
C LYS A 45 -12.02 -8.90 17.05
N ASN A 46 -11.50 -7.80 16.49
CA ASN A 46 -11.20 -7.64 15.06
C ASN A 46 -9.70 -7.86 14.71
N TRP A 47 -8.93 -8.60 15.52
CA TRP A 47 -7.50 -8.82 15.28
C TRP A 47 -7.16 -9.33 13.87
N ARG A 48 -8.05 -10.11 13.23
CA ARG A 48 -7.87 -10.58 11.84
C ARG A 48 -7.84 -9.42 10.84
N ALA A 49 -8.66 -8.39 11.05
CA ALA A 49 -8.65 -7.20 10.21
C ALA A 49 -7.38 -6.36 10.45
N HIS A 50 -6.88 -6.31 11.69
CA HIS A 50 -5.62 -5.64 12.02
C HIS A 50 -4.41 -6.35 11.39
N LEU A 51 -4.36 -7.68 11.49
CA LEU A 51 -3.32 -8.49 10.84
C LEU A 51 -3.40 -8.38 9.31
N TYR A 52 -4.62 -8.38 8.76
CA TYR A 52 -4.84 -8.13 7.34
C TYR A 52 -4.26 -6.79 6.89
N ALA A 53 -4.46 -5.70 7.64
CA ALA A 53 -3.90 -4.40 7.27
C ALA A 53 -2.36 -4.44 7.15
N GLY A 54 -1.68 -5.17 8.03
CA GLY A 54 -0.25 -5.42 7.92
C GLY A 54 0.10 -6.27 6.69
N LEU A 55 -0.49 -7.46 6.56
CA LEU A 55 -0.24 -8.38 5.44
C LEU A 55 -0.49 -7.71 4.08
N PHE A 56 -1.53 -6.90 3.99
CA PHE A 56 -1.88 -6.11 2.83
C PHE A 56 -0.73 -5.19 2.41
N TRP A 57 -0.16 -4.41 3.34
CA TRP A 57 0.99 -3.54 3.05
C TRP A 57 2.24 -4.35 2.71
N PHE A 58 2.49 -5.45 3.43
CA PHE A 58 3.62 -6.35 3.18
C PHE A 58 3.59 -6.89 1.74
N CYS A 59 2.45 -7.41 1.30
CA CYS A 59 2.31 -8.01 -0.03
C CYS A 59 2.43 -6.99 -1.16
N GLN A 60 2.03 -5.74 -0.93
CA GLN A 60 2.20 -4.67 -1.92
C GLN A 60 3.63 -4.12 -1.96
N ILE A 61 4.27 -3.93 -0.81
CA ILE A 61 5.58 -3.26 -0.73
C ILE A 61 6.71 -4.13 -1.24
N GLY A 62 6.69 -5.45 -1.02
CA GLY A 62 7.80 -6.34 -1.42
C GLY A 62 8.21 -6.17 -2.90
N PRO A 63 7.35 -6.53 -3.87
CA PRO A 63 7.69 -6.44 -5.30
C PRO A 63 7.93 -5.00 -5.76
N PHE A 64 7.13 -4.05 -5.27
CA PHE A 64 7.27 -2.63 -5.61
C PHE A 64 8.66 -2.10 -5.18
N PHE A 65 9.06 -2.37 -3.94
CA PHE A 65 10.33 -1.92 -3.39
C PHE A 65 11.53 -2.56 -4.07
N ALA A 66 11.46 -3.86 -4.42
CA ALA A 66 12.51 -4.55 -5.18
C ALA A 66 12.79 -3.87 -6.52
N ILE A 67 11.73 -3.58 -7.30
CA ILE A 67 11.85 -2.93 -8.61
C ILE A 67 12.40 -1.51 -8.47
N PHE A 68 11.95 -0.77 -7.46
CA PHE A 68 12.42 0.60 -7.19
C PHE A 68 13.86 0.67 -6.71
N THR A 69 14.31 -0.35 -5.97
CA THR A 69 15.68 -0.41 -5.45
C THR A 69 16.66 -0.83 -6.55
N PHE A 70 16.22 -1.70 -7.45
CA PHE A 70 17.05 -2.24 -8.53
C PHE A 70 16.41 -2.05 -9.92
N PRO A 71 16.13 -0.81 -10.35
CA PRO A 71 15.46 -0.57 -11.63
C PRO A 71 16.34 -1.02 -12.81
N MET A 72 17.63 -0.69 -12.80
CA MET A 72 18.54 -1.03 -13.90
C MET A 72 18.70 -2.55 -14.10
N PRO A 73 18.97 -3.37 -13.05
CA PRO A 73 18.98 -4.82 -13.20
C PRO A 73 17.65 -5.37 -13.72
N VAL A 74 16.51 -4.88 -13.22
CA VAL A 74 15.19 -5.32 -13.67
C VAL A 74 14.96 -4.97 -15.13
N PHE A 75 15.24 -3.74 -15.56
CA PHE A 75 15.04 -3.32 -16.95
C PHE A 75 15.92 -4.12 -17.92
N ARG A 76 17.21 -4.26 -17.63
CA ARG A 76 18.12 -5.09 -18.44
C ARG A 76 17.65 -6.54 -18.51
N SER A 77 17.20 -7.08 -17.38
CA SER A 77 16.71 -8.45 -17.31
C SER A 77 15.46 -8.71 -18.14
N LEU A 78 14.68 -7.66 -18.42
CA LEU A 78 13.49 -7.68 -19.25
C LEU A 78 13.77 -7.27 -20.71
N GLY A 79 15.03 -7.06 -21.09
CA GLY A 79 15.41 -6.59 -22.42
C GLY A 79 15.01 -5.14 -22.70
N ILE A 80 14.82 -4.34 -21.65
CA ILE A 80 14.49 -2.92 -21.73
C ILE A 80 15.79 -2.13 -21.63
N ASP A 81 16.16 -1.46 -22.72
CA ASP A 81 17.29 -0.53 -22.71
C ASP A 81 16.93 0.70 -21.85
N SER A 82 17.42 0.67 -20.62
CA SER A 82 17.22 1.71 -19.63
C SER A 82 18.02 2.95 -19.99
N GLY A 83 17.32 4.02 -20.37
CA GLY A 83 17.88 5.35 -20.55
C GLY A 83 16.94 6.40 -19.96
N VAL A 84 17.42 7.65 -19.83
CA VAL A 84 16.67 8.76 -19.20
C VAL A 84 15.25 8.89 -19.76
N THR A 85 15.06 8.69 -21.06
CA THR A 85 13.73 8.73 -21.70
C THR A 85 12.79 7.64 -21.17
N VAL A 86 13.27 6.40 -21.04
CA VAL A 86 12.48 5.28 -20.52
C VAL A 86 12.15 5.50 -19.05
N ASP A 87 13.10 6.00 -18.27
CA ASP A 87 12.88 6.33 -16.86
C ASP A 87 11.80 7.41 -16.69
N ILE A 88 11.86 8.49 -17.48
CA ILE A 88 10.84 9.55 -17.47
C ILE A 88 9.47 8.99 -17.85
N LEU A 89 9.39 8.17 -18.90
CA LEU A 89 8.13 7.58 -19.35
C LEU A 89 7.51 6.66 -18.29
N LEU A 90 8.32 5.80 -17.67
CA LEU A 90 7.85 4.90 -16.60
C LEU A 90 7.43 5.67 -15.35
N ASN A 91 8.15 6.72 -14.95
CA ASN A 91 7.72 7.59 -13.84
C ASN A 91 6.44 8.35 -14.18
N GLY A 92 6.29 8.86 -15.41
CA GLY A 92 5.05 9.47 -15.87
C GLY A 92 3.88 8.50 -15.82
N LEU A 93 4.08 7.26 -16.30
CA LEU A 93 3.08 6.20 -16.25
C LEU A 93 2.63 5.90 -14.81
N GLN A 94 3.56 5.91 -13.86
CA GLN A 94 3.24 5.72 -12.46
C GLN A 94 2.39 6.84 -11.87
N ILE A 95 2.68 8.11 -12.23
CA ILE A 95 1.86 9.26 -11.83
C ILE A 95 0.45 9.11 -12.38
N VAL A 96 0.31 8.77 -13.67
CA VAL A 96 -1.00 8.52 -14.28
C VAL A 96 -1.73 7.37 -13.58
N GLY A 97 -1.02 6.28 -13.27
CA GLY A 97 -1.55 5.15 -12.51
C GLY A 97 -2.04 5.54 -11.12
N ALA A 98 -1.27 6.35 -10.38
CA ALA A 98 -1.67 6.85 -9.07
C ALA A 98 -2.93 7.73 -9.15
N VAL A 99 -3.00 8.67 -10.10
CA VAL A 99 -4.18 9.52 -10.33
C VAL A 99 -5.39 8.69 -10.74
N PHE A 100 -5.21 7.74 -11.65
CA PHE A 100 -6.25 6.80 -12.06
C PHE A 100 -6.75 5.96 -10.89
N GLY A 101 -5.86 5.49 -10.03
CA GLY A 101 -6.21 4.79 -8.80
C GLY A 101 -7.09 5.63 -7.88
N LEU A 102 -6.74 6.91 -7.67
CA LEU A 102 -7.56 7.83 -6.88
C LEU A 102 -8.95 8.04 -7.48
N TRP A 103 -9.03 8.20 -8.79
CA TRP A 103 -10.31 8.30 -9.49
C TRP A 103 -11.15 7.02 -9.31
N LEU A 104 -10.53 5.85 -9.45
CA LEU A 104 -11.20 4.56 -9.33
C LEU A 104 -11.67 4.26 -7.90
N LEU A 105 -11.02 4.81 -6.86
CA LEU A 105 -11.47 4.74 -5.47
C LEU A 105 -12.84 5.41 -5.23
N HIS A 106 -13.25 6.34 -6.10
CA HIS A 106 -14.57 6.94 -6.04
C HIS A 106 -15.68 5.95 -6.42
N TRP A 107 -15.38 5.04 -7.36
CA TRP A 107 -16.35 4.14 -7.97
C TRP A 107 -16.32 2.73 -7.37
N LEU A 108 -15.14 2.23 -7.01
CA LEU A 108 -14.97 0.88 -6.46
C LEU A 108 -15.01 0.86 -4.93
N THR A 109 -15.60 -0.19 -4.36
CA THR A 109 -15.42 -0.48 -2.94
C THR A 109 -13.97 -0.89 -2.66
N ARG A 110 -13.49 -0.67 -1.44
CA ARG A 110 -12.07 -0.83 -1.11
C ARG A 110 -11.63 -2.29 -1.22
N ARG A 111 -12.50 -3.20 -0.78
CA ARG A 111 -12.33 -4.65 -0.96
C ARG A 111 -12.13 -5.04 -2.43
N HIS A 112 -13.04 -4.63 -3.32
CA HIS A 112 -12.92 -4.96 -4.75
C HIS A 112 -11.66 -4.35 -5.37
N PHE A 113 -11.34 -3.11 -5.03
CA PHE A 113 -10.13 -2.45 -5.51
C PHE A 113 -8.86 -3.23 -5.14
N VAL A 114 -8.72 -3.63 -3.87
CA VAL A 114 -7.55 -4.41 -3.42
C VAL A 114 -7.48 -5.78 -4.11
N ILE A 115 -8.61 -6.49 -4.20
CA ILE A 115 -8.66 -7.80 -4.86
C ILE A 115 -8.23 -7.69 -6.33
N TRP A 116 -8.80 -6.74 -7.08
CA TRP A 116 -8.48 -6.58 -8.50
C TRP A 116 -7.05 -6.12 -8.72
N THR A 117 -6.55 -5.17 -7.93
CA THR A 117 -5.15 -4.72 -8.05
C THR A 117 -4.16 -5.84 -7.74
N PHE A 118 -4.38 -6.65 -6.69
CA PHE A 118 -3.55 -7.83 -6.44
C PHE A 118 -3.67 -8.88 -7.54
N ALA A 119 -4.87 -9.15 -8.04
CA ALA A 119 -5.07 -10.11 -9.11
C ALA A 119 -4.32 -9.70 -10.39
N ILE A 120 -4.39 -8.43 -10.77
CA ILE A 120 -3.68 -7.90 -11.94
C ILE A 120 -2.17 -7.95 -11.71
N MET A 121 -1.66 -7.47 -10.56
CA MET A 121 -0.22 -7.54 -10.27
C MET A 121 0.30 -8.98 -10.25
N PHE A 122 -0.46 -9.92 -9.66
CA PHE A 122 -0.13 -11.34 -9.69
C PHE A 122 -0.07 -11.89 -11.10
N ALA A 123 -1.12 -11.67 -11.90
CA ALA A 123 -1.18 -12.15 -13.27
C ALA A 123 -0.02 -11.61 -14.12
N VAL A 124 0.30 -10.32 -13.97
CA VAL A 124 1.41 -9.69 -14.70
C VAL A 124 2.75 -10.29 -14.32
N LEU A 125 3.07 -10.40 -13.02
CA LEU A 125 4.35 -10.97 -12.58
C LEU A 125 4.45 -12.47 -12.91
N LEU A 126 3.33 -13.20 -12.82
CA LEU A 126 3.27 -14.61 -13.21
C LEU A 126 3.55 -14.77 -14.70
N LEU A 127 2.91 -13.98 -15.57
CA LEU A 127 3.12 -14.03 -17.02
C LEU A 127 4.56 -13.65 -17.39
N LEU A 128 5.12 -12.61 -16.79
CA LEU A 128 6.52 -12.23 -17.00
C LEU A 128 7.49 -13.33 -16.54
N GLY A 129 7.15 -14.04 -15.45
CA GLY A 129 7.94 -15.17 -14.96
C GLY A 129 7.84 -16.42 -15.84
N LEU A 130 6.65 -16.75 -16.35
CA LEU A 130 6.41 -17.96 -17.15
C LEU A 130 6.81 -17.82 -18.62
N LEU A 131 6.95 -16.59 -19.12
CA LEU A 131 7.23 -16.29 -20.53
C LEU A 131 8.56 -15.52 -20.69
N PRO A 132 9.72 -16.10 -20.29
CA PRO A 132 11.00 -15.41 -20.38
C PRO A 132 11.42 -15.11 -21.82
N ASP A 133 11.03 -15.96 -22.78
CA ASP A 133 11.37 -15.82 -24.21
C ASP A 133 10.27 -15.10 -25.02
N ALA A 134 9.33 -14.43 -24.34
CA ALA A 134 8.30 -13.66 -25.01
C ALA A 134 8.90 -12.50 -25.84
N PRO A 135 8.22 -12.08 -26.92
CA PRO A 135 8.62 -10.89 -27.66
C PRO A 135 8.74 -9.66 -26.74
N THR A 136 9.77 -8.84 -26.94
CA THR A 136 10.07 -7.65 -26.12
C THR A 136 8.87 -6.74 -25.93
N TRP A 137 8.05 -6.54 -26.98
CA TRP A 137 6.85 -5.69 -26.90
C TRP A 137 5.83 -6.21 -25.87
N LEU A 138 5.70 -7.53 -25.70
CA LEU A 138 4.78 -8.13 -24.74
C LEU A 138 5.31 -7.96 -23.32
N ILE A 139 6.61 -8.21 -23.11
CA ILE A 139 7.29 -8.01 -21.83
C ILE A 139 7.17 -6.55 -21.38
N VAL A 140 7.46 -5.60 -22.26
CA VAL A 140 7.34 -4.16 -22.00
C VAL A 140 5.90 -3.79 -21.67
N THR A 141 4.91 -4.33 -22.40
CA THR A 141 3.49 -4.05 -22.14
C THR A 141 3.04 -4.56 -20.77
N LEU A 142 3.42 -5.79 -20.42
CA LEU A 142 3.13 -6.37 -19.12
C LEU A 142 3.79 -5.56 -18.00
N PHE A 143 5.09 -5.25 -18.14
CA PHE A 143 5.82 -4.47 -17.15
C PHE A 143 5.28 -3.05 -16.99
N ALA A 144 4.91 -2.38 -18.09
CA ALA A 144 4.22 -1.09 -18.06
C ALA A 144 2.87 -1.20 -17.33
N GLY A 145 2.10 -2.27 -17.56
CA GLY A 145 0.88 -2.57 -16.83
C GLY A 145 1.11 -2.70 -15.32
N TYR A 146 2.18 -3.38 -14.90
CA TYR A 146 2.58 -3.43 -13.48
C TYR A 146 2.92 -2.04 -12.94
N MET A 147 3.75 -1.27 -13.66
CA MET A 147 4.15 0.09 -13.28
C MET A 147 2.96 1.05 -13.21
N PHE A 148 1.88 0.81 -13.96
CA PHE A 148 0.65 1.57 -13.87
C PHE A 148 -0.21 1.17 -12.66
N ILE A 149 -0.39 -0.13 -12.41
CA ILE A 149 -1.29 -0.65 -11.38
C ILE A 149 -0.70 -0.58 -9.98
N ALA A 150 0.61 -0.78 -9.81
CA ALA A 150 1.22 -0.80 -8.49
C ALA A 150 1.07 0.54 -7.72
N PRO A 151 1.27 1.72 -8.33
CA PRO A 151 0.97 3.01 -7.70
C PRO A 151 -0.52 3.19 -7.38
N ALA A 152 -1.41 2.74 -8.27
CA ALA A 152 -2.86 2.76 -8.01
C ALA A 152 -3.19 1.93 -6.76
N ALA A 153 -2.60 0.74 -6.64
CA ALA A 153 -2.73 -0.15 -5.49
C ALA A 153 -2.20 0.48 -4.20
N ASN A 154 -1.11 1.25 -4.28
CA ASN A 154 -0.46 1.90 -3.15
C ASN A 154 -1.34 2.96 -2.46
N ASN A 155 -2.20 3.68 -3.22
CA ASN A 155 -3.15 4.65 -2.64
C ASN A 155 -4.01 4.04 -1.51
N MET A 156 -4.34 2.75 -1.64
CA MET A 156 -5.16 2.05 -0.68
C MET A 156 -4.45 1.83 0.68
N GLN A 157 -3.11 1.89 0.71
CA GLN A 157 -2.35 1.88 1.95
C GLN A 157 -2.71 3.06 2.85
N PHE A 158 -2.99 4.23 2.29
CA PHE A 158 -3.32 5.42 3.09
C PHE A 158 -4.81 5.51 3.45
N VAL A 159 -5.68 4.91 2.64
CA VAL A 159 -7.14 5.00 2.83
C VAL A 159 -7.67 3.86 3.70
N TYR A 160 -7.32 2.62 3.38
CA TYR A 160 -7.98 1.45 3.97
C TYR A 160 -7.75 1.28 5.47
N PRO A 161 -6.54 1.53 6.02
CA PRO A 161 -6.31 1.44 7.46
C PRO A 161 -7.19 2.37 8.28
N SER A 162 -7.53 3.56 7.75
CA SER A 162 -8.42 4.49 8.46
C SER A 162 -9.84 3.93 8.62
N GLU A 163 -10.26 3.02 7.74
CA GLU A 163 -11.54 2.30 7.79
C GLU A 163 -11.46 0.98 8.58
N ILE A 164 -10.27 0.40 8.70
CA ILE A 164 -10.02 -0.86 9.44
C ILE A 164 -9.85 -0.59 10.94
N PHE A 165 -9.10 0.45 11.28
CA PHE A 165 -8.74 0.76 12.67
C PHE A 165 -9.65 1.85 13.26
N GLU A 166 -10.19 1.53 14.44
CA GLU A 166 -10.91 2.48 15.27
C GLU A 166 -10.02 3.66 15.68
N THR A 167 -10.61 4.85 15.83
CA THR A 167 -9.89 6.12 16.06
C THR A 167 -8.89 6.03 17.22
N ARG A 168 -9.21 5.29 18.29
CA ARG A 168 -8.34 5.09 19.45
C ARG A 168 -7.02 4.40 19.08
N ILE A 169 -7.09 3.27 18.38
CA ILE A 169 -5.92 2.42 18.04
C ILE A 169 -5.33 2.72 16.65
N ARG A 170 -5.91 3.66 15.90
CA ARG A 170 -5.59 3.90 14.49
C ARG A 170 -4.13 4.24 14.24
N SER A 171 -3.54 5.14 15.04
CA SER A 171 -2.13 5.53 14.88
C SER A 171 -1.20 4.33 15.10
N THR A 172 -1.44 3.55 16.15
CA THR A 172 -0.69 2.32 16.46
C THR A 172 -0.87 1.26 15.37
N GLY A 173 -2.09 1.09 14.86
CA GLY A 173 -2.41 0.13 13.79
C GLY A 173 -1.75 0.49 12.44
N VAL A 174 -1.77 1.76 12.05
CA VAL A 174 -1.05 2.24 10.86
C VAL A 174 0.46 2.08 11.04
N GLY A 175 1.00 2.41 12.22
CA GLY A 175 2.40 2.19 12.55
C GLY A 175 2.81 0.71 12.46
N PHE A 176 1.97 -0.20 12.95
CA PHE A 176 2.15 -1.64 12.80
C PHE A 176 2.18 -2.07 11.33
N ALA A 177 1.20 -1.64 10.52
CA ALA A 177 1.15 -1.99 9.10
C ALA A 177 2.38 -1.46 8.34
N ALA A 178 2.79 -0.22 8.63
CA ALA A 178 3.98 0.39 8.06
C ALA A 178 5.26 -0.36 8.46
N ALA A 179 5.41 -0.75 9.72
CA ALA A 179 6.57 -1.52 10.18
C ALA A 179 6.60 -2.91 9.55
N PHE A 180 5.46 -3.59 9.45
CA PHE A 180 5.35 -4.90 8.83
C PHE A 180 5.73 -4.86 7.34
N SER A 181 5.38 -3.78 6.63
CA SER A 181 5.80 -3.58 5.24
C SER A 181 7.31 -3.40 5.06
N ARG A 182 8.05 -3.01 6.11
CA ARG A 182 9.51 -2.92 6.05
C ARG A 182 10.18 -4.28 6.10
N ILE A 183 9.51 -5.29 6.66
CA ILE A 183 9.99 -6.67 6.61
C ILE A 183 10.01 -7.14 5.16
N SER A 184 8.94 -6.92 4.39
CA SER A 184 8.91 -7.26 2.96
C SER A 184 9.91 -6.44 2.14
N ALA A 185 10.09 -5.15 2.46
CA ALA A 185 11.05 -4.31 1.76
C ALA A 185 12.48 -4.82 1.97
N ALA A 186 12.86 -5.10 3.22
CA ALA A 186 14.18 -5.67 3.54
C ALA A 186 14.36 -7.04 2.88
N ALA A 187 13.36 -7.92 2.99
CA ALA A 187 13.40 -9.22 2.34
C ALA A 187 13.60 -9.10 0.82
N ALA A 188 12.83 -8.23 0.15
CA ALA A 188 12.94 -8.00 -1.29
C ALA A 188 14.32 -7.44 -1.68
N THR A 189 14.87 -6.50 -0.90
CA THR A 189 16.19 -5.91 -1.17
C THR A 189 17.33 -6.93 -1.11
N TYR A 190 17.28 -7.87 -0.16
CA TYR A 190 18.32 -8.90 -0.04
C TYR A 190 18.06 -10.12 -0.93
N LEU A 191 16.80 -10.51 -1.11
CA LEU A 191 16.44 -11.67 -1.93
C LEU A 191 16.64 -11.40 -3.42
N LEU A 192 16.27 -10.22 -3.93
CA LEU A 192 16.25 -9.98 -5.37
C LEU A 192 17.63 -10.20 -6.03
N PRO A 193 18.75 -9.62 -5.55
CA PRO A 193 20.06 -9.83 -6.17
C PRO A 193 20.49 -11.31 -6.10
N VAL A 194 20.24 -11.96 -4.96
CA VAL A 194 20.60 -13.36 -4.72
C VAL A 194 19.82 -14.29 -5.64
N THR A 195 18.50 -14.12 -5.75
CA THR A 195 17.65 -14.96 -6.61
C THR A 195 17.93 -14.71 -8.08
N MET A 196 18.18 -13.46 -8.48
CA MET A 196 18.55 -13.15 -9.86
C MET A 196 19.87 -13.81 -10.25
N GLN A 197 20.87 -13.80 -9.36
CA GLN A 197 22.17 -14.43 -9.62
C GLN A 197 22.10 -15.95 -9.61
N ALA A 198 21.37 -16.55 -8.67
CA ALA A 198 21.33 -18.00 -8.48
C ALA A 198 20.33 -18.72 -9.40
N TYR A 199 19.17 -18.11 -9.67
CA TYR A 199 18.03 -18.74 -10.35
C TYR A 199 17.56 -17.98 -11.60
N GLY A 200 18.12 -16.80 -11.87
CA GLY A 200 17.75 -15.98 -13.01
C GLY A 200 16.46 -15.18 -12.84
N VAL A 201 16.08 -14.53 -13.92
CA VAL A 201 15.03 -13.50 -13.97
C VAL A 201 13.65 -14.11 -13.82
N SER A 202 13.34 -15.13 -14.61
CA SER A 202 12.07 -15.85 -14.62
C SER A 202 11.71 -16.35 -13.22
N ALA A 203 12.62 -17.10 -12.57
CA ALA A 203 12.41 -17.60 -11.22
C ALA A 203 12.22 -16.46 -10.19
N THR A 204 13.00 -15.39 -10.32
CA THR A 204 12.86 -14.22 -9.45
C THR A 204 11.48 -13.57 -9.57
N LEU A 205 10.95 -13.41 -10.79
CA LEU A 205 9.62 -12.84 -11.02
C LEU A 205 8.51 -13.75 -10.50
N LEU A 206 8.67 -15.07 -10.59
CA LEU A 206 7.74 -16.03 -9.98
C LEU A 206 7.75 -15.95 -8.44
N ILE A 207 8.92 -15.79 -7.83
CA ILE A 207 9.04 -15.54 -6.38
C ILE A 207 8.35 -14.22 -6.03
N MET A 208 8.55 -13.16 -6.82
CA MET A 208 7.87 -11.88 -6.60
C MET A 208 6.36 -12.00 -6.80
N ALA A 209 5.88 -12.86 -7.70
CA ALA A 209 4.45 -13.12 -7.91
C ALA A 209 3.78 -13.79 -6.69
N ALA A 210 4.53 -14.47 -5.83
CA ALA A 210 3.99 -15.06 -4.60
C ALA A 210 3.46 -14.00 -3.62
N PHE A 211 4.02 -12.78 -3.63
CA PHE A 211 3.57 -11.67 -2.77
C PHE A 211 2.14 -11.19 -3.11
N PRO A 212 1.83 -10.75 -4.34
CA PRO A 212 0.47 -10.36 -4.69
C PRO A 212 -0.49 -11.56 -4.71
N LEU A 213 -0.02 -12.80 -4.92
CA LEU A 213 -0.85 -14.00 -4.74
C LEU A 213 -1.30 -14.15 -3.28
N LEU A 214 -0.36 -14.05 -2.33
CA LEU A 214 -0.67 -14.06 -0.90
C LEU A 214 -1.62 -12.90 -0.55
N GLY A 215 -1.33 -11.70 -1.06
CA GLY A 215 -2.19 -10.54 -0.92
C GLY A 215 -3.62 -10.80 -1.41
N LEU A 216 -3.76 -11.37 -2.61
CA LEU A 216 -5.05 -11.74 -3.20
C LEU A 216 -5.82 -12.73 -2.33
N VAL A 217 -5.18 -13.83 -1.92
CA VAL A 217 -5.80 -14.87 -1.10
C VAL A 217 -6.26 -14.28 0.23
N VAL A 218 -5.40 -13.54 0.93
CA VAL A 218 -5.75 -12.93 2.22
C VAL A 218 -6.86 -11.88 2.03
N SER A 219 -6.84 -11.11 0.94
CA SER A 219 -7.91 -10.14 0.64
C SER A 219 -9.25 -10.82 0.34
N LEU A 220 -9.28 -11.98 -0.31
CA LEU A 220 -10.52 -12.72 -0.53
C LEU A 220 -11.16 -13.18 0.79
N VAL A 221 -10.34 -13.63 1.75
CA VAL A 221 -10.80 -14.19 3.02
C VAL A 221 -11.09 -13.11 4.07
N TRP A 222 -10.21 -12.11 4.22
CA TRP A 222 -10.22 -11.17 5.35
C TRP A 222 -10.50 -9.71 5.00
N ALA A 223 -10.49 -9.30 3.72
CA ALA A 223 -10.73 -7.90 3.39
C ALA A 223 -12.14 -7.44 3.83
N PRO A 224 -12.23 -6.42 4.71
CA PRO A 224 -13.52 -5.91 5.17
C PRO A 224 -14.31 -5.30 4.02
N LYS A 225 -15.62 -5.60 3.93
CA LYS A 225 -16.53 -4.97 2.98
C LYS A 225 -16.84 -3.54 3.43
N THR A 226 -15.92 -2.61 3.24
CA THR A 226 -16.16 -1.21 3.60
C THR A 226 -16.98 -0.52 2.51
N LYS A 227 -18.31 -0.51 2.69
CA LYS A 227 -19.22 0.35 1.94
C LYS A 227 -19.86 1.28 2.97
N ARG A 228 -19.41 2.55 2.99
CA ARG A 228 -20.09 3.67 3.68
C ARG A 228 -20.71 3.30 5.04
N ALA A 229 -19.92 2.77 5.98
CA ALA A 229 -20.29 2.92 7.38
C ALA A 229 -20.10 4.42 7.67
N GLN A 230 -21.23 5.12 7.73
CA GLN A 230 -21.30 6.54 7.93
C GLN A 230 -20.47 6.91 9.17
N LEU A 231 -19.66 7.95 9.02
CA LEU A 231 -19.33 8.83 10.14
C LEU A 231 -20.68 9.44 10.57
N GLN A 232 -21.37 8.76 11.48
CA GLN A 232 -22.39 9.32 12.34
C GLN A 232 -21.82 9.34 13.76
#